data_AF-A0A371FGM0-F1
#
_entry.id   AF-A0A371FGM0-F1
#
_cell.length_a   1.000
_cell.length_b   1.000
_cell.length_c   1.000
_cell.angle_alpha   90.00
_cell.angle_beta   90.00
_cell.angle_gamma   90.00
#
_symmetry.space_group_name_H-M   'P 1'
#
loop_
_entity.id
_entity.type
_entity.pdbx_description
1 polymer ?
#
loop_
_entity_poly.entity_id
_entity_poly.type
_entity_poly.pdbx_seq_one_letter_code
_entity_poly.pdbx_strand_id
1 'polypeptide(L)'
;MAISNSRQRNMPSMEDRERGESLAYPEAVLLTHPSNQQFKDEVDDKYQYSSENKDNSVHGWITEDNLAPEGFWMITPSNEFRNAGPIKQDLTSHVGPIFVYHNSAPNRAQFRSLWSDAVEQVPIITLKALTTPSPVILLFRAYVMT
;
A
#
# COMPACT_ATOMS: atom_id res chain seq x y z
N MET A 1 -0.79 5.15 10.09
CA MET A 1 -0.28 3.87 9.56
C MET A 1 0.45 3.13 10.66
N ALA A 2 0.29 1.81 10.71
CA ALA A 2 0.85 0.95 11.73
C ALA A 2 1.60 -0.23 11.10
N ILE A 3 2.84 -0.44 11.51
CA ILE A 3 3.71 -1.57 11.12
C ILE A 3 3.93 -2.51 12.31
N SER A 4 3.93 -1.96 13.53
CA SER A 4 4.02 -2.72 14.77
C SER A 4 3.47 -1.89 15.93
N ASN A 5 3.40 -2.47 17.13
CA ASN A 5 2.97 -1.76 18.33
C ASN A 5 3.82 -0.52 18.66
N SER A 6 5.11 -0.53 18.28
CA SER A 6 6.05 0.57 18.52
C SER A 6 6.29 1.45 17.28
N ARG A 7 5.75 1.09 16.12
CA ARG A 7 5.91 1.83 14.87
C ARG A 7 4.54 2.17 14.29
N GLN A 8 3.97 3.25 14.80
CA GLN A 8 2.74 3.86 14.32
C GLN A 8 2.99 5.34 14.08
N ARG A 9 2.57 5.86 12.93
CA ARG A 9 2.72 7.28 12.59
C ARG A 9 1.60 7.80 11.74
N ASN A 10 1.36 9.10 11.83
CA ASN A 10 0.58 9.82 10.82
C ASN A 10 1.39 9.83 9.52
N MET A 11 0.68 9.64 8.42
CA MET A 11 1.30 9.59 7.11
C MET A 11 1.10 10.94 6.42
N PRO A 12 2.12 11.49 5.75
CA PRO A 12 1.92 12.62 4.86
C PRO A 12 0.97 12.19 3.74
N SER A 13 0.19 13.12 3.21
CA SER A 13 -0.70 12.84 2.08
C SER A 13 0.09 12.73 0.77
N MET A 14 -0.55 12.19 -0.26
CA MET A 14 0.04 12.21 -1.61
C MET A 14 0.28 13.65 -2.11
N GLU A 15 -0.64 14.57 -1.81
CA GLU A 15 -0.50 15.99 -2.17
C GLU A 15 0.71 16.64 -1.48
N ASP A 16 0.98 16.26 -0.22
CA ASP A 16 2.18 16.73 0.50
C ASP A 16 3.47 16.24 -0.17
N ARG A 17 3.48 14.99 -0.64
CA ARG A 17 4.61 14.42 -1.39
C ARG A 17 4.77 15.09 -2.76
N GLU A 18 3.67 15.36 -3.48
CA GLU A 18 3.70 16.00 -4.81
C GLU A 18 4.21 17.44 -4.76
N ARG A 19 3.97 18.15 -3.65
CA ARG A 19 4.50 19.50 -3.38
C ARG A 19 5.92 19.51 -2.82
N GLY A 20 6.43 18.34 -2.43
CA GLY A 20 7.76 18.20 -1.86
C GLY A 20 8.88 18.32 -2.89
N GLU A 21 10.12 18.31 -2.40
CA GLU A 21 11.32 18.32 -3.24
C GLU A 21 11.83 16.88 -3.41
N SER A 22 11.93 16.42 -4.66
CA SER A 22 12.49 15.10 -4.96
C SER A 22 13.99 15.10 -4.68
N LEU A 23 14.47 14.07 -3.97
CA LEU A 23 15.88 13.91 -3.64
C LEU A 23 16.61 13.05 -4.69
N ALA A 24 17.89 12.76 -4.46
CA ALA A 24 18.70 11.94 -5.37
C ALA A 24 18.12 10.53 -5.61
N TYR A 25 17.35 10.01 -4.66
CA TYR A 25 16.61 8.76 -4.80
C TYR A 25 15.15 9.07 -5.14
N PRO A 26 14.60 8.55 -6.25
CA PRO A 26 13.26 8.91 -6.74
C PRO A 26 12.12 8.54 -5.78
N GLU A 27 12.34 7.59 -4.87
CA GLU A 27 11.39 7.21 -3.83
C GLU A 27 11.37 8.15 -2.61
N ALA A 28 12.40 8.99 -2.45
CA ALA A 28 12.57 9.87 -1.29
C ALA A 28 12.21 11.31 -1.65
N VAL A 29 11.37 11.91 -0.81
CA VAL A 29 10.87 13.28 -1.00
C VAL A 29 11.06 14.07 0.29
N LEU A 30 11.64 15.26 0.19
CA LEU A 30 11.70 16.22 1.29
C LEU A 30 10.39 17.03 1.34
N LEU A 31 9.72 16.99 2.48
CA LEU A 31 8.43 17.66 2.68
C LEU A 31 8.64 19.12 3.10
N THR A 32 8.56 20.03 2.13
CA THR A 32 8.84 21.47 2.36
C THR A 32 7.60 22.27 2.79
N HIS A 33 6.42 21.91 2.27
CA HIS A 33 5.16 22.61 2.54
C HIS A 33 3.98 21.64 2.79
N PRO A 34 4.08 20.75 3.80
CA PRO A 34 3.02 19.79 4.10
C PRO A 34 1.81 20.47 4.75
N SER A 35 0.64 19.87 4.51
CA SER A 35 -0.64 20.19 5.16
C SER A 35 -0.55 20.11 6.68
N ASN A 36 0.10 19.07 7.20
CA ASN A 36 0.48 18.96 8.60
C ASN A 36 1.94 19.41 8.81
N GLN A 37 2.11 20.50 9.56
CA GLN A 37 3.43 21.09 9.86
C GLN A 37 4.39 20.16 10.62
N GLN A 38 3.90 19.09 11.25
CA GLN A 38 4.76 18.09 11.90
C GLN A 38 5.69 17.38 10.92
N PHE A 39 5.31 17.30 9.64
CA PHE A 39 6.10 16.66 8.60
C PHE A 39 7.09 17.61 7.93
N LYS A 40 7.13 18.89 8.31
CA LYS A 40 7.97 19.87 7.63
C LYS A 40 9.45 19.53 7.83
N ASP A 41 10.21 19.62 6.75
CA ASP A 41 11.64 19.30 6.68
C ASP A 41 11.95 17.81 6.93
N GLU A 42 10.92 16.96 6.95
CA GLU A 42 11.06 15.51 7.02
C GLU A 42 11.30 14.93 5.62
N VAL A 43 12.15 13.91 5.54
CA VAL A 43 12.29 13.08 4.34
C VAL A 43 11.33 11.91 4.44
N ASP A 44 10.37 11.82 3.52
CA ASP A 44 9.45 10.69 3.41
C ASP A 44 9.95 9.72 2.34
N ASP A 45 10.48 8.57 2.77
CA ASP A 45 11.00 7.52 1.91
C ASP A 45 10.35 6.17 2.21
N LYS A 46 10.19 5.34 1.18
CA LYS A 46 9.51 4.04 1.32
C LYS A 46 10.26 3.04 2.23
N TYR A 47 11.57 3.20 2.43
CA TYR A 47 12.38 2.24 3.20
C TYR A 47 12.24 2.45 4.71
N GLN A 48 11.85 3.65 5.16
CA GLN A 48 11.43 3.90 6.56
C GLN A 48 10.33 2.98 7.04
N TYR A 49 9.63 2.35 6.10
CA TYR A 49 8.48 1.48 6.34
C TYR A 49 8.76 0.02 6.00
N SER A 50 10.02 -0.38 5.83
CA SER A 50 10.37 -1.79 5.74
C SER A 50 10.30 -2.47 7.11
N SER A 51 10.12 -3.78 7.09
CA SER A 51 10.22 -4.64 8.27
C SER A 51 10.88 -5.96 7.90
N GLU A 52 11.51 -6.62 8.88
CA GLU A 52 12.01 -7.98 8.69
C GLU A 52 10.86 -8.94 8.42
N ASN A 53 11.05 -9.90 7.52
CA ASN A 53 10.00 -10.85 7.17
C ASN A 53 9.41 -11.58 8.37
N LYS A 54 10.25 -11.95 9.35
CA LYS A 54 9.79 -12.61 10.58
C LYS A 54 8.78 -11.76 11.39
N ASP A 55 8.85 -10.44 11.27
CA ASP A 55 8.01 -9.47 11.99
C ASP A 55 6.92 -8.85 11.10
N ASN A 56 7.01 -9.03 9.78
CA ASN A 56 6.10 -8.47 8.78
C ASN A 56 4.83 -9.32 8.59
N SER A 57 4.08 -9.55 9.68
CA SER A 57 2.85 -10.36 9.68
C SER A 57 1.57 -9.52 9.54
N VAL A 58 1.53 -8.31 10.08
CA VAL A 58 0.39 -7.39 9.97
C VAL A 58 0.86 -5.94 9.87
N HIS A 59 0.29 -5.21 8.92
CA HIS A 59 0.52 -3.77 8.77
C HIS A 59 -0.63 -3.15 8.00
N GLY A 60 -0.82 -1.84 8.12
CA GLY A 60 -1.96 -1.20 7.48
C GLY A 60 -2.22 0.24 7.91
N TRP A 61 -3.38 0.74 7.52
CA TRP A 61 -3.82 2.10 7.81
C TRP A 61 -5.12 2.08 8.59
N ILE A 62 -5.31 3.15 9.33
CA ILE A 62 -6.56 3.50 9.96
C ILE A 62 -6.87 4.94 9.59
N THR A 63 -8.15 5.27 9.43
CA THR A 63 -8.60 6.65 9.31
C THR A 63 -8.77 7.23 10.72
N GLU A 64 -8.41 8.51 10.87
CA GLU A 64 -8.65 9.28 12.10
C GLU A 64 -10.02 9.99 12.03
N ASP A 65 -10.97 9.44 11.27
CA ASP A 65 -12.32 9.99 11.16
C ASP A 65 -13.17 9.55 12.37
N ASN A 66 -13.63 10.52 13.15
CA ASN A 66 -14.44 10.31 14.33
C ASN A 66 -15.88 9.84 14.01
N LEU A 67 -16.36 10.04 12.78
CA LEU A 67 -17.72 9.66 12.37
C LEU A 67 -17.75 8.27 11.74
N ALA A 68 -16.68 7.86 11.06
CA ALA A 68 -16.56 6.56 10.40
C ALA A 68 -15.10 6.06 10.40
N PRO A 69 -14.61 5.53 11.54
CA PRO A 69 -13.26 4.97 11.60
C PRO A 69 -13.19 3.69 10.75
N GLU A 70 -12.29 3.67 9.78
CA GLU A 70 -12.05 2.54 8.89
C GLU A 70 -10.59 2.10 8.98
N GLY A 71 -10.35 0.79 8.82
CA GLY A 71 -9.01 0.21 8.87
C GLY A 71 -8.77 -0.76 7.73
N PHE A 72 -7.63 -0.64 7.06
CA PHE A 72 -7.20 -1.49 5.96
C PHE A 72 -5.92 -2.21 6.35
N TRP A 73 -5.95 -3.55 6.38
CA TRP A 73 -4.86 -4.37 6.89
C TRP A 73 -4.37 -5.37 5.86
N MET A 74 -3.06 -5.47 5.74
CA MET A 74 -2.36 -6.56 5.07
C MET A 74 -1.98 -7.58 6.13
N ILE A 75 -2.48 -8.81 6.03
CA ILE A 75 -2.20 -9.90 6.97
C ILE A 75 -1.48 -11.02 6.23
N THR A 76 -0.27 -11.34 6.67
CA THR A 76 0.57 -12.41 6.15
C THR A 76 0.77 -13.46 7.24
N PRO A 77 0.04 -14.58 7.22
CA PRO A 77 0.09 -15.59 8.28
C PRO A 77 1.34 -16.48 8.23
N SER A 78 2.05 -16.52 7.10
CA SER A 78 3.27 -17.32 6.92
C SER A 78 4.26 -16.61 6.01
N ASN A 79 5.55 -16.89 6.22
CA ASN A 79 6.67 -16.38 5.44
C ASN A 79 7.20 -17.36 4.39
N GLU A 80 6.59 -18.55 4.24
CA GLU A 80 7.10 -19.61 3.36
C GLU A 80 7.23 -19.20 1.89
N PHE A 81 6.38 -18.28 1.43
CA PHE A 81 6.43 -17.75 0.07
C PHE A 81 7.46 -16.62 -0.11
N ARG A 82 8.06 -16.12 0.98
CA ARG A 82 9.04 -15.04 0.96
C ARG A 82 10.45 -15.61 0.82
N ASN A 83 11.21 -15.02 -0.10
CA ASN A 83 12.59 -15.43 -0.36
C ASN A 83 13.58 -14.73 0.59
N ALA A 84 14.82 -15.24 0.62
CA ALA A 84 15.96 -14.70 1.38
C ALA A 84 15.83 -14.68 2.91
N GLY A 85 14.87 -15.43 3.46
CA GLY A 85 14.83 -15.78 4.89
C GLY A 85 14.25 -14.70 5.81
N PRO A 86 14.29 -14.95 7.14
CA PRO A 86 13.53 -14.19 8.14
C PRO A 86 14.03 -12.76 8.36
N ILE A 87 15.32 -12.49 8.14
CA ILE A 87 15.96 -11.18 8.39
C ILE A 87 15.91 -10.24 7.18
N LYS A 88 15.40 -10.71 6.04
CA LYS A 88 15.24 -9.86 4.85
C LYS A 88 14.24 -8.75 5.17
N GLN A 89 14.64 -7.51 4.85
CA GLN A 89 13.75 -6.35 4.89
C GLN A 89 12.85 -6.37 3.65
N ASP A 90 11.54 -6.40 3.86
CA ASP A 90 10.55 -6.20 2.81
C ASP A 90 9.70 -4.98 3.14
N LEU A 91 9.21 -4.31 2.10
CA LEU A 91 8.36 -3.14 2.24
C LEU A 91 7.02 -3.53 2.88
N THR A 92 6.50 -2.65 3.74
CA THR A 92 5.14 -2.76 4.27
C THR A 92 4.23 -1.73 3.60
N SER A 93 3.12 -1.36 4.23
CA SER A 93 2.29 -0.23 3.80
C SER A 93 3.09 1.08 3.71
N HIS A 94 2.72 1.96 2.79
CA HIS A 94 3.36 3.26 2.57
C HIS A 94 2.33 4.36 2.26
N VAL A 95 2.75 5.61 2.04
CA VAL A 95 1.90 6.61 1.38
C VAL A 95 1.71 6.20 -0.08
N GLY A 96 0.46 6.21 -0.54
CA GLY A 96 0.15 5.84 -1.92
C GLY A 96 -0.16 4.35 -2.08
N PRO A 97 -0.39 3.91 -3.32
CA PRO A 97 -1.21 2.74 -3.60
C PRO A 97 -0.50 1.45 -3.19
N ILE A 98 -1.29 0.52 -2.64
CA ILE A 98 -0.99 -0.91 -2.73
C ILE A 98 -1.86 -1.46 -3.84
N PHE A 99 -1.23 -2.12 -4.81
CA PHE A 99 -1.93 -2.85 -5.86
C PHE A 99 -2.42 -4.19 -5.30
N VAL A 100 -3.67 -4.24 -4.85
CA VAL A 100 -4.36 -5.50 -4.55
C VAL A 100 -5.36 -5.76 -5.66
N TYR A 101 -5.05 -6.73 -6.52
CA TYR A 101 -6.04 -7.26 -7.46
C TYR A 101 -6.83 -8.36 -6.79
N HIS A 102 -8.11 -8.09 -6.51
CA HIS A 102 -9.03 -9.06 -5.94
C HIS A 102 -10.07 -9.44 -7.00
N ASN A 103 -10.11 -10.72 -7.36
CA ASN A 103 -11.18 -11.28 -8.18
C ASN A 103 -11.81 -12.49 -7.49
N SER A 104 -13.07 -12.74 -7.82
CA SER A 104 -13.86 -13.81 -7.22
C SER A 104 -14.64 -14.57 -8.29
N ALA A 105 -14.84 -15.86 -8.05
CA ALA A 105 -15.56 -16.74 -8.94
C ALA A 105 -16.91 -17.06 -8.28
N PRO A 106 -18.01 -17.08 -9.05
CA PRO A 106 -19.35 -17.29 -8.49
C PRO A 106 -19.53 -18.70 -7.90
N ASN A 107 -18.67 -19.65 -8.24
CA ASN A 107 -18.67 -20.99 -7.66
C ASN A 107 -17.27 -21.65 -7.74
N ARG A 108 -17.08 -22.71 -6.93
CA ARG A 108 -15.82 -23.46 -6.84
C ARG A 108 -15.38 -24.08 -8.17
N ALA A 109 -16.29 -24.44 -9.07
CA ALA A 109 -15.93 -25.06 -10.35
C ALA A 109 -15.16 -24.09 -11.27
N GLN A 110 -15.32 -22.78 -11.04
CA GLN A 110 -14.71 -21.73 -11.86
C GLN A 110 -13.45 -21.12 -11.23
N PHE A 111 -12.92 -21.65 -10.13
CA PHE A 111 -11.74 -21.06 -9.48
C PHE A 111 -10.51 -20.89 -10.40
N ARG A 112 -10.39 -21.74 -11.44
CA ARG A 112 -9.30 -21.66 -12.42
C ARG A 112 -9.39 -20.45 -13.34
N SER A 113 -10.59 -19.86 -13.51
CA SER A 113 -10.74 -18.64 -14.32
C SER A 113 -10.16 -17.41 -13.64
N LEU A 114 -10.01 -17.43 -12.30
CA LEU A 114 -9.42 -16.34 -11.53
C LEU A 114 -7.99 -16.05 -11.95
N TRP A 115 -7.23 -17.09 -12.29
CA TRP A 115 -5.87 -16.94 -12.78
C TRP A 115 -5.85 -16.25 -14.16
N SER A 116 -6.66 -16.73 -15.11
CA SER A 116 -6.71 -16.15 -16.46
C SER A 116 -7.17 -14.69 -16.42
N ASP A 117 -8.18 -14.39 -15.61
CA ASP A 117 -8.66 -13.03 -15.37
C ASP A 117 -7.55 -12.15 -14.77
N ALA A 118 -6.81 -12.65 -13.78
CA ALA A 118 -5.67 -11.92 -13.21
C ALA A 118 -4.58 -11.60 -14.26
N VAL A 119 -4.24 -12.59 -15.08
CA VAL A 119 -3.23 -12.45 -16.15
C VAL A 119 -3.65 -11.40 -17.18
N GLU A 120 -4.93 -11.36 -17.55
CA GLU A 120 -5.47 -10.35 -18.47
C GLU A 120 -5.42 -8.93 -17.90
N GLN A 121 -5.52 -8.77 -16.57
CA GLN A 121 -5.43 -7.47 -15.93
C GLN A 121 -3.99 -6.95 -15.79
N VAL A 122 -2.96 -7.80 -15.90
CA VAL A 122 -1.56 -7.39 -15.73
C VAL A 122 -1.15 -6.24 -16.67
N PRO A 123 -1.37 -6.30 -18.00
CA PRO A 123 -0.97 -5.20 -18.89
C PRO A 123 -1.78 -3.93 -18.64
N ILE A 124 -3.05 -4.08 -18.25
CA ILE A 124 -3.97 -2.96 -17.97
C ILE A 124 -3.52 -2.23 -16.71
N ILE A 125 -3.23 -2.96 -15.63
CA ILE A 125 -2.72 -2.42 -14.38
C ILE A 125 -1.34 -1.80 -14.58
N THR A 126 -0.46 -2.47 -15.33
CA THR A 126 0.89 -1.96 -15.65
C THR A 126 0.84 -0.67 -16.45
N LEU A 127 0.02 -0.59 -17.49
CA LEU A 127 -0.14 0.64 -18.29
C LEU A 127 -0.73 1.78 -17.47
N LYS A 128 -1.70 1.50 -16.60
CA LYS A 128 -2.29 2.49 -15.68
C LYS A 128 -1.28 3.02 -14.67
N ALA A 129 -0.42 2.15 -14.15
CA ALA A 129 0.66 2.52 -13.23
C ALA A 129 1.74 3.40 -13.89
N LEU A 130 1.98 3.23 -15.20
CA LEU A 130 3.01 3.96 -15.93
C LEU A 130 2.55 5.31 -16.50
N THR A 131 1.25 5.51 -16.69
CA THR A 131 0.69 6.68 -17.41
C THR A 131 -0.01 7.67 -16.50
N THR A 132 -0.13 7.38 -15.21
CA THR A 132 -0.70 8.31 -14.22
C THR A 132 0.43 8.91 -13.36
N PRO A 133 0.54 10.26 -13.27
CA PRO A 133 1.53 10.90 -12.39
C PRO A 133 1.19 10.71 -10.90
N SER A 134 -0.04 10.26 -10.61
CA SER A 134 -0.46 9.73 -9.32
C SER A 134 -1.43 8.56 -9.55
N PRO A 135 -1.28 7.42 -8.86
CA PRO A 135 -1.91 6.15 -9.20
C PRO A 135 -3.34 6.07 -8.66
N VAL A 136 -4.32 6.62 -9.38
CA VAL A 136 -5.73 6.50 -9.03
C VAL A 136 -6.53 5.87 -10.18
N ILE A 137 -6.86 4.59 -10.03
CA ILE A 137 -8.15 4.02 -10.47
C ILE A 137 -8.63 3.06 -9.37
N LEU A 138 -9.60 3.52 -8.58
CA LEU A 138 -10.45 2.68 -7.72
C LEU A 138 -11.63 2.17 -8.55
N LEU A 139 -11.81 0.85 -8.64
CA LEU A 139 -13.04 0.22 -9.12
C LEU A 139 -13.62 -0.60 -7.97
N PHE A 140 -14.41 0.05 -7.12
CA PHE A 140 -15.33 -0.65 -6.23
C PHE A 140 -16.57 -1.05 -7.02
N ARG A 141 -16.83 -2.36 -7.11
CA ARG A 141 -18.19 -2.84 -7.32
C ARG A 141 -18.60 -3.58 -6.05
N ALA A 142 -19.25 -2.85 -5.15
CA ALA A 142 -19.95 -3.46 -4.03
C ALA A 142 -21.04 -4.37 -4.60
N TYR A 143 -20.88 -5.67 -4.44
CA TYR A 143 -22.02 -6.58 -4.46
C TYR A 143 -22.50 -6.72 -3.02
N VAL A 144 -23.62 -6.09 -2.73
CA VAL A 144 -24.49 -6.50 -1.65
C VAL A 144 -24.79 -7.99 -1.87
N MET A 145 -24.27 -8.85 -1.00
CA MET A 145 -24.80 -10.19 -0.82
C MET A 145 -25.67 -10.15 0.44
N THR A 146 -26.96 -9.95 0.18
CA THR A 146 -28.16 -10.07 1.04
C THR A 146 -28.10 -9.52 2.46
#